data_AF-A0A8K0D150-F1
#
_entry.id   AF-A0A8K0D150-F1
#
_cell.length_a   1.000
_cell.length_b   1.000
_cell.length_c   1.000
_cell.angle_alpha   90.00
_cell.angle_beta   90.00
_cell.angle_gamma   90.00
#
_symmetry.space_group_name_H-M   'P 1'
#
loop_
_entity.id
_entity.type
_entity.pdbx_description
1 polymer ?
#
loop_
_entity_poly.entity_id
_entity_poly.type
_entity_poly.pdbx_seq_one_letter_code
_entity_poly.pdbx_strand_id
1 'polypeptide(L)'
;NTNLLFTVPPEQPTILDKWGRQLNGSIGPHEEGDDITLTCRTVGGHPEPVVRWLVNGMLVDEQYEHNAGDVIENRLVWSGVSRKDLDAIFTCQAVNTILTEPKEAMVTLDLYLKPLTAKILKTVSPLVADRRYEVSCESAGSRPAAIITWYKGKRQLRRTK
;
A
#
# COMPACT_ATOMS: atom_id res chain seq x y z
N ASN A 1 -2.08 41.05 -31.82
CA ASN A 1 -2.87 39.98 -31.19
C ASN A 1 -2.00 39.09 -30.34
N THR A 2 -1.94 39.36 -29.05
CA THR A 2 -1.38 38.45 -28.04
C THR A 2 -2.55 37.66 -27.46
N ASN A 3 -2.69 36.39 -27.87
CA ASN A 3 -3.62 35.48 -27.20
C ASN A 3 -2.99 35.08 -25.87
N LEU A 4 -3.47 35.67 -24.78
CA LEU A 4 -3.16 35.22 -23.42
C LEU A 4 -3.95 33.93 -23.15
N LEU A 5 -3.25 32.80 -23.06
CA LEU A 5 -3.84 31.54 -22.61
C LEU A 5 -4.04 31.64 -21.10
N PHE A 6 -5.30 31.78 -20.68
CA PHE A 6 -5.67 31.79 -19.27
C PHE A 6 -5.64 30.36 -18.73
N THR A 7 -4.97 30.13 -17.60
CA THR A 7 -4.91 28.83 -16.94
C THR A 7 -5.48 28.92 -15.52
N VAL A 8 -6.26 27.93 -15.13
CA VAL A 8 -6.87 27.80 -13.81
C VAL A 8 -6.45 26.46 -13.23
N PRO A 9 -5.65 26.41 -12.16
CA PRO A 9 -5.30 25.15 -11.51
C PRO A 9 -6.53 24.41 -10.98
N PRO A 10 -6.59 23.07 -11.06
CA PRO A 10 -7.67 22.29 -10.45
C PRO A 10 -7.59 22.33 -8.92
N GLU A 11 -8.55 21.77 -8.21
CA GLU A 11 -8.45 21.52 -6.77
C GLU A 11 -7.41 20.44 -6.43
N GLN A 12 -7.02 20.34 -5.15
CA GLN A 12 -6.15 19.25 -4.71
C GLN A 12 -6.89 17.92 -4.92
N PRO A 13 -6.28 16.93 -5.59
CA PRO A 13 -6.93 15.63 -5.73
C PRO A 13 -7.15 14.98 -4.36
N THR A 14 -8.25 14.24 -4.26
CA THR A 14 -8.58 13.43 -3.08
C THR A 14 -8.58 11.96 -3.49
N ILE A 15 -7.99 11.11 -2.65
CA ILE A 15 -7.97 9.67 -2.87
C ILE A 15 -9.05 9.05 -2.00
N LEU A 16 -9.94 8.28 -2.61
CA LEU A 16 -11.07 7.62 -1.97
C LEU A 16 -10.91 6.10 -2.07
N ASP A 17 -11.36 5.40 -1.04
CA ASP A 17 -11.51 3.95 -1.07
C ASP A 17 -12.74 3.49 -1.87
N LYS A 18 -12.94 2.17 -1.97
CA LYS A 18 -14.09 1.56 -2.67
C LYS A 18 -15.46 1.97 -2.12
N TRP A 19 -15.53 2.54 -0.92
CA TRP A 19 -16.76 3.03 -0.30
C TRP A 19 -16.90 4.55 -0.40
N GLY A 20 -16.01 5.23 -1.12
CA GLY A 20 -16.01 6.68 -1.29
C GLY A 20 -15.47 7.45 -0.08
N ARG A 21 -14.82 6.78 0.88
CA ARG A 21 -14.23 7.45 2.04
C ARG A 21 -12.83 7.95 1.68
N GLN A 22 -12.53 9.17 2.08
CA GLN A 22 -11.21 9.75 1.86
C GLN A 22 -10.13 9.01 2.66
N LEU A 23 -9.07 8.62 1.97
CA LEU A 23 -7.87 8.03 2.56
C LEU A 23 -6.86 9.13 2.88
N ASN A 24 -6.36 9.11 4.12
CA ASN A 24 -5.34 10.04 4.58
C ASN A 24 -4.10 9.23 4.98
N GLY A 25 -3.16 9.06 4.04
CA GLY A 25 -1.84 8.50 4.30
C GLY A 25 -1.68 7.01 4.00
N SER A 26 -2.63 6.12 4.32
CA SER A 26 -2.46 4.68 4.10
C SER A 26 -3.66 3.97 3.46
N ILE A 27 -3.36 2.89 2.73
CA ILE A 27 -4.31 1.90 2.22
C ILE A 27 -4.10 0.62 3.03
N GLY A 28 -5.12 0.16 3.73
CA GLY A 28 -5.06 -1.08 4.51
C GLY A 28 -4.89 -0.88 6.03
N PRO A 29 -4.40 -1.90 6.75
CA PRO A 29 -3.62 -3.03 6.23
C PRO A 29 -4.43 -4.07 5.42
N HIS A 30 -3.84 -4.63 4.37
CA HIS A 30 -4.42 -5.69 3.52
C HIS A 30 -3.66 -7.03 3.60
N GLU A 31 -4.30 -8.15 3.22
CA GLU A 31 -3.61 -9.44 3.09
C GLU A 31 -3.08 -9.67 1.67
N GLU A 32 -2.03 -10.50 1.52
CA GLU A 32 -1.56 -10.93 0.20
C GLU A 32 -2.70 -11.60 -0.59
N GLY A 33 -2.93 -11.13 -1.81
CA GLY A 33 -4.01 -11.58 -2.68
C GLY A 33 -5.27 -10.71 -2.65
N ASP A 34 -5.37 -9.74 -1.76
CA ASP A 34 -6.48 -8.77 -1.75
C ASP A 34 -6.48 -7.90 -3.02
N ASP A 35 -7.67 -7.53 -3.48
CA ASP A 35 -7.86 -6.51 -4.50
C ASP A 35 -8.17 -5.17 -3.83
N ILE A 36 -7.44 -4.12 -4.20
CA ILE A 36 -7.70 -2.74 -3.75
C ILE A 36 -8.33 -1.92 -4.88
N THR A 37 -9.24 -1.02 -4.50
CA THR A 37 -9.84 -0.06 -5.44
C THR A 37 -9.69 1.33 -4.87
N LEU A 38 -9.08 2.21 -5.67
CA LEU A 38 -8.85 3.60 -5.34
C LEU A 38 -9.54 4.47 -6.37
N THR A 39 -10.16 5.55 -5.92
CA THR A 39 -10.70 6.58 -6.82
C THR A 39 -9.98 7.87 -6.53
N CYS A 40 -9.31 8.41 -7.53
CA CYS A 40 -8.82 9.77 -7.45
C CYS A 40 -9.88 10.71 -7.98
N ARG A 41 -10.16 11.77 -7.22
CA ARG A 41 -11.12 12.81 -7.61
C ARG A 41 -10.50 14.19 -7.49
N THR A 42 -10.62 14.98 -8.54
CA THR A 42 -10.35 16.42 -8.53
C THR A 42 -11.54 17.19 -9.09
N VAL A 43 -11.55 18.51 -8.90
CA VAL A 43 -12.62 19.41 -9.34
C VAL A 43 -12.02 20.60 -10.07
N GLY A 44 -12.62 20.95 -11.20
CA GLY A 44 -12.28 22.12 -12.00
C GLY A 44 -10.93 22.02 -12.72
N GLY A 45 -10.47 23.17 -13.18
CA GLY A 45 -9.24 23.32 -13.95
C GLY A 45 -9.49 23.77 -15.39
N HIS A 46 -8.64 24.68 -15.88
CA HIS A 46 -8.65 25.11 -17.27
C HIS A 46 -7.22 25.31 -17.79
N PRO A 47 -6.84 24.77 -18.96
CA PRO A 47 -7.49 23.65 -19.64
C PRO A 47 -7.83 22.49 -18.70
N GLU A 48 -8.70 21.61 -19.17
CA GLU A 48 -9.14 20.48 -18.37
C GLU A 48 -7.93 19.61 -17.95
N PRO A 49 -7.80 19.24 -16.67
CA PRO A 49 -6.68 18.44 -16.21
C PRO A 49 -6.85 16.97 -16.55
N VAL A 50 -5.72 16.33 -16.86
CA VAL A 50 -5.62 14.87 -16.90
C VAL A 50 -5.46 14.34 -15.48
N VAL A 51 -6.29 13.37 -15.10
CA VAL A 51 -6.19 12.68 -13.80
C VAL A 51 -5.59 11.30 -14.01
N ARG A 52 -4.47 11.03 -13.34
CA ARG A 52 -3.69 9.81 -13.55
C ARG A 52 -3.12 9.23 -12.26
N TRP A 53 -2.87 7.93 -12.29
CA TRP A 53 -2.27 7.18 -11.22
C TRP A 53 -0.82 6.84 -11.51
N LEU A 54 0.02 7.10 -10.52
CA LEU A 54 1.39 6.62 -10.47
C LEU A 54 1.55 5.67 -9.29
N VAL A 55 2.27 4.57 -9.50
CA VAL A 55 2.69 3.66 -8.42
C VAL A 55 4.21 3.68 -8.36
N ASN A 56 4.76 4.08 -7.21
CA ASN A 56 6.20 4.28 -7.02
C ASN A 56 6.81 5.19 -8.09
N GLY A 57 6.07 6.23 -8.49
CA GLY A 57 6.49 7.20 -9.52
C GLY A 57 6.36 6.73 -10.97
N MET A 58 5.86 5.52 -11.22
CA MET A 58 5.60 5.02 -12.58
C MET A 58 4.12 5.20 -12.93
N LEU A 59 3.83 5.78 -14.09
CA LEU A 59 2.47 5.90 -14.60
C LEU A 59 1.86 4.51 -14.84
N VAL A 60 0.76 4.19 -14.16
CA VAL A 60 0.07 2.89 -14.29
C VAL A 60 -1.31 3.02 -14.93
N ASP A 61 -1.95 4.18 -14.79
CA ASP A 61 -3.25 4.45 -15.40
C ASP A 61 -3.43 5.95 -15.66
N GLU A 62 -4.05 6.27 -16.79
CA GLU A 62 -4.40 7.64 -17.23
C GLU A 62 -5.82 7.68 -17.81
N GLN A 63 -6.64 6.66 -17.53
CA GLN A 63 -8.02 6.58 -18.00
C GLN A 63 -8.93 7.25 -16.96
N TYR A 64 -9.41 8.46 -17.28
CA TYR A 64 -10.27 9.25 -16.40
C TYR A 64 -11.63 9.52 -17.04
N GLU A 65 -12.62 9.76 -16.20
CA GLU A 65 -14.02 9.97 -16.57
C GLU A 65 -14.56 11.26 -15.94
N HIS A 66 -15.61 11.80 -16.57
CA HIS A 66 -16.35 12.96 -16.08
C HIS A 66 -17.56 12.51 -15.29
N ASN A 67 -17.68 13.03 -14.08
CA ASN A 67 -18.90 12.94 -13.30
C ASN A 67 -19.71 14.25 -13.40
N ALA A 68 -20.77 14.36 -12.62
CA ALA A 68 -21.64 15.55 -12.65
C ALA A 68 -20.86 16.83 -12.28
N GLY A 69 -21.04 17.88 -13.10
CA GLY A 69 -20.38 19.17 -12.92
C GLY A 69 -18.92 19.14 -13.39
N ASP A 70 -18.03 19.82 -12.66
CA ASP A 70 -16.60 19.92 -12.98
C ASP A 70 -15.76 18.83 -12.30
N VAL A 71 -16.38 17.70 -11.94
CA VAL A 71 -15.72 16.60 -11.22
C VAL A 71 -15.09 15.63 -12.20
N ILE A 72 -13.79 15.38 -12.03
CA ILE A 72 -13.00 14.46 -12.86
C ILE A 72 -12.45 13.37 -11.95
N GLU A 73 -12.68 12.11 -12.34
CA GLU A 73 -12.28 10.95 -11.56
C GLU A 73 -11.48 9.94 -12.36
N ASN A 74 -10.52 9.30 -11.70
CA ASN A 74 -9.82 8.13 -12.22
C ASN A 74 -9.89 7.01 -11.19
N ARG A 75 -10.52 5.89 -11.57
CA ARG A 75 -10.70 4.72 -10.71
C ARG A 75 -9.70 3.62 -11.06
N LEU A 76 -8.78 3.36 -10.15
CA LEU A 76 -7.78 2.30 -10.25
C LEU A 76 -8.23 1.05 -9.49
N VAL A 77 -8.18 -0.11 -10.15
CA VAL A 77 -8.26 -1.43 -9.52
C VAL A 77 -6.89 -2.06 -9.56
N TRP A 78 -6.33 -2.35 -8.38
CA TRP A 78 -5.03 -3.01 -8.26
C TRP A 78 -5.24 -4.39 -7.64
N SER A 79 -5.10 -5.41 -8.48
CA SER A 79 -5.50 -6.78 -8.15
C SER A 79 -4.37 -7.62 -7.59
N GLY A 80 -4.71 -8.49 -6.64
CA GLY A 80 -3.82 -9.49 -6.09
C GLY A 80 -2.56 -8.88 -5.47
N VAL A 81 -2.72 -7.98 -4.49
CA VAL A 81 -1.58 -7.35 -3.81
C VAL A 81 -0.58 -8.40 -3.33
N SER A 82 0.70 -8.14 -3.58
CA SER A 82 1.78 -9.04 -3.22
C SER A 82 2.67 -8.40 -2.16
N ARG A 83 3.47 -9.22 -1.47
CA ARG A 83 4.52 -8.72 -0.55
C ARG A 83 5.52 -7.74 -1.16
N LYS A 84 5.63 -7.66 -2.50
CA LYS A 84 6.51 -6.68 -3.17
C LYS A 84 5.89 -5.29 -3.20
N ASP A 85 4.57 -5.20 -3.03
CA ASP A 85 3.81 -3.96 -3.03
C ASP A 85 3.77 -3.33 -1.62
N LEU A 86 4.40 -3.97 -0.64
CA LEU A 86 4.53 -3.41 0.70
C LEU A 86 5.20 -2.04 0.64
N ASP A 87 4.58 -1.06 1.30
CA ASP A 87 5.00 0.34 1.31
C ASP A 87 5.01 1.01 -0.08
N ALA A 88 4.35 0.40 -1.09
CA ALA A 88 4.16 1.04 -2.38
C ALA A 88 3.35 2.33 -2.22
N ILE A 89 3.80 3.37 -2.91
CA ILE A 89 3.21 4.71 -2.88
C ILE A 89 2.31 4.85 -4.10
N PHE A 90 1.01 5.01 -3.85
CA PHE A 90 0.01 5.34 -4.87
C PHE A 90 -0.17 6.86 -4.89
N THR A 91 0.24 7.48 -5.97
CA THR A 91 0.12 8.92 -6.21
C THR A 91 -0.98 9.16 -7.22
N CYS A 92 -2.00 9.90 -6.84
CA CYS A 92 -2.87 10.52 -7.81
C CYS A 92 -2.32 11.88 -8.21
N GLN A 93 -2.26 12.13 -9.51
CA GLN A 93 -1.80 13.39 -10.08
C GLN A 93 -2.87 14.01 -10.98
N ALA A 94 -3.16 15.28 -10.76
CA ALA A 94 -4.00 16.12 -11.63
C ALA A 94 -3.10 17.11 -12.39
N VAL A 95 -2.93 16.86 -13.69
CA VAL A 95 -2.04 17.60 -14.59
C VAL A 95 -2.87 18.53 -15.48
N ASN A 96 -2.82 19.83 -15.24
CA ASN A 96 -3.51 20.81 -16.09
C ASN A 96 -2.68 21.16 -17.34
N THR A 97 -1.47 21.70 -17.13
CA THR A 97 -0.57 22.07 -18.24
C THR A 97 0.86 21.64 -17.95
N ILE A 98 1.67 21.56 -19.01
CA ILE A 98 3.11 21.25 -18.91
C ILE A 98 3.88 22.37 -18.17
N LEU A 99 3.32 23.58 -18.08
CA LEU A 99 3.98 24.76 -17.50
C LEU A 99 3.72 24.89 -15.99
N THR A 100 2.80 24.11 -15.44
CA THR A 100 2.39 24.17 -14.02
C THR A 100 2.69 22.85 -13.34
N GLU A 101 3.20 22.90 -12.12
CA GLU A 101 3.36 21.70 -11.31
C GLU A 101 2.01 21.01 -11.09
N PRO A 102 1.95 19.68 -11.31
CA PRO A 102 0.73 18.93 -11.06
C PRO A 102 0.33 18.94 -9.57
N LYS A 103 -0.97 18.92 -9.31
CA LYS A 103 -1.45 18.71 -7.93
C LYS A 103 -1.51 17.22 -7.64
N GLU A 104 -1.04 16.83 -6.46
CA GLU A 104 -0.86 15.43 -6.10
C GLU A 104 -1.41 15.06 -4.72
N ALA A 105 -1.94 13.85 -4.60
CA ALA A 105 -2.25 13.21 -3.33
C ALA A 105 -1.60 11.83 -3.31
N MET A 106 -1.17 11.39 -2.13
CA MET A 106 -0.41 10.16 -1.96
C MET A 106 -0.96 9.32 -0.81
N VAL A 107 -0.95 8.02 -1.00
CA VAL A 107 -1.25 7.04 0.05
C VAL A 107 -0.29 5.84 -0.06
N THR A 108 0.08 5.26 1.06
CA THR A 108 1.02 4.14 1.16
C THR A 108 0.30 2.84 1.46
N LEU A 109 0.57 1.79 0.70
CA LEU A 109 0.00 0.46 0.92
C LEU A 109 0.65 -0.22 2.13
N ASP A 110 -0.17 -0.58 3.12
CA ASP A 110 0.25 -1.39 4.27
C ASP A 110 -0.31 -2.81 4.14
N LEU A 111 0.48 -3.80 4.52
CA LEU A 111 0.13 -5.22 4.39
C LEU A 111 0.37 -6.00 5.68
N TYR A 112 -0.54 -6.93 5.96
CA TYR A 112 -0.30 -8.06 6.83
C TYR A 112 0.37 -9.19 6.06
N LEU A 113 1.61 -9.51 6.45
CA LEU A 113 2.41 -10.58 5.84
C LEU A 113 2.61 -11.72 6.82
N LYS A 114 2.30 -12.94 6.38
CA LYS A 114 2.56 -14.16 7.13
C LYS A 114 4.07 -14.48 7.12
N PRO A 115 4.62 -15.09 8.18
CA PRO A 115 6.01 -15.53 8.18
C PRO A 115 6.25 -16.52 7.03
N LEU A 116 7.30 -16.31 6.26
CA LEU A 116 7.72 -17.23 5.21
C LEU A 116 8.48 -18.42 5.78
N THR A 117 9.18 -18.22 6.90
CA THR A 117 9.98 -19.24 7.56
C THR A 117 9.82 -19.17 9.06
N ALA A 118 9.98 -20.33 9.70
CA ALA A 118 10.23 -20.47 11.13
C ALA A 118 11.20 -21.65 11.29
N LYS A 119 12.43 -21.39 11.75
CA LYS A 119 13.51 -22.37 11.80
C LYS A 119 14.18 -22.37 13.16
N ILE A 120 14.46 -23.56 13.68
CA ILE A 120 15.28 -23.73 14.88
C ILE A 120 16.76 -23.65 14.47
N LEU A 121 17.47 -22.64 14.96
CA LEU A 121 18.85 -22.32 14.52
C LEU A 121 19.90 -23.28 15.07
N LYS A 122 19.72 -23.75 16.31
CA LYS A 122 20.65 -24.65 16.99
C LYS A 122 19.87 -25.79 17.63
N THR A 123 20.00 -26.99 17.06
CA THR A 123 19.48 -28.22 17.65
C THR A 123 20.64 -28.97 18.30
N VAL A 124 20.61 -29.14 19.62
CA VAL A 124 21.59 -29.99 20.31
C VAL A 124 21.14 -31.45 20.17
N SER A 125 22.02 -32.30 19.64
CA SER A 125 21.78 -33.74 19.51
C SER A 125 23.09 -34.52 19.69
N PRO A 126 23.13 -35.60 20.49
CA PRO A 126 22.03 -36.13 21.31
C PRO A 126 21.74 -35.26 22.55
N LEU A 127 20.48 -35.26 22.98
CA LEU A 127 20.08 -34.66 24.26
C LEU A 127 20.33 -35.65 25.38
N VAL A 128 21.02 -35.21 26.43
CA VAL A 128 21.35 -35.99 27.62
C VAL A 128 20.35 -35.64 28.73
N ALA A 129 19.89 -36.66 29.46
CA ALA A 129 19.00 -36.49 30.60
C ALA A 129 19.60 -35.53 31.64
N ASP A 130 18.74 -34.77 32.30
CA ASP A 130 19.08 -33.81 33.37
C ASP A 130 20.03 -32.66 32.95
N ARG A 131 20.26 -32.46 31.64
CA ARG A 131 20.94 -31.27 31.12
C ARG A 131 19.94 -30.22 30.62
N ARG A 132 20.29 -28.95 30.84
CA ARG A 132 19.56 -27.81 30.28
C ARG A 132 20.12 -27.46 28.91
N TYR A 133 19.21 -27.17 27.98
CA TYR A 133 19.54 -26.81 26.61
C TYR A 133 18.83 -25.51 26.25
N GLU A 134 19.57 -24.63 25.61
CA GLU A 134 19.03 -23.42 24.99
C GLU A 134 18.74 -23.73 23.52
N VAL A 135 17.53 -23.39 23.10
CA VAL A 135 17.07 -23.59 21.73
C VAL A 135 16.54 -22.25 21.24
N SER A 136 17.01 -21.83 20.07
CA SER A 136 16.62 -20.57 19.46
C SER A 136 15.86 -20.83 18.16
N CYS A 137 14.82 -20.04 17.91
CA CYS A 137 14.03 -20.06 16.69
C CYS A 137 14.07 -18.68 16.06
N GLU A 138 14.21 -18.66 14.74
CA GLU A 138 14.16 -17.46 13.93
C GLU A 138 13.00 -17.59 12.93
N SER A 139 12.20 -16.52 12.81
CA SER A 139 11.18 -16.38 11.79
C SER A 139 11.46 -15.19 10.90
N ALA A 140 11.20 -15.30 9.60
CA ALA A 140 11.42 -14.22 8.65
C ALA A 140 10.19 -13.94 7.77
N GLY A 141 10.07 -12.70 7.30
CA GLY A 141 9.11 -12.30 6.26
C GLY A 141 7.72 -11.91 6.74
N SER A 142 7.52 -11.73 8.06
CA SER A 142 6.23 -11.33 8.64
C SER A 142 6.11 -9.81 8.86
N ARG A 143 4.90 -9.28 8.69
CA ARG A 143 4.51 -7.92 9.11
C ARG A 143 3.11 -7.98 9.71
N PRO A 144 2.89 -7.58 10.97
CA PRO A 144 3.89 -7.20 11.96
C PRO A 144 4.81 -8.38 12.37
N ALA A 145 5.73 -8.15 13.31
CA ALA A 145 6.62 -9.19 13.81
C ALA A 145 5.84 -10.41 14.32
N ALA A 146 6.27 -11.61 13.91
CA ALA A 146 5.61 -12.85 14.28
C ALA A 146 5.72 -13.15 15.77
N ILE A 147 4.67 -13.76 16.32
CA ILE A 147 4.70 -14.30 17.69
C ILE A 147 5.16 -15.76 17.61
N ILE A 148 6.37 -16.03 18.12
CA ILE A 148 6.91 -17.39 18.18
C ILE A 148 6.36 -18.11 19.42
N THR A 149 5.81 -19.31 19.21
CA THR A 149 5.35 -20.19 20.31
C THR A 149 6.05 -21.54 20.26
N TRP A 150 6.46 -22.05 21.43
CA TRP A 150 7.24 -23.28 21.53
C TRP A 150 6.40 -24.45 22.04
N TYR A 151 6.61 -25.62 21.45
CA TYR A 151 5.96 -26.87 21.82
C TYR A 151 6.99 -27.98 22.02
N LYS A 152 6.82 -28.77 23.08
CA LYS A 152 7.53 -30.05 23.28
C LYS A 152 6.51 -31.18 23.16
N GLY A 153 6.52 -31.89 22.03
CA GLY A 153 5.42 -32.80 21.69
C GLY A 153 4.11 -32.01 21.59
N LYS A 154 3.07 -32.43 22.33
CA LYS A 154 1.77 -31.75 22.36
C LYS A 154 1.67 -30.62 23.41
N ARG A 155 2.71 -30.38 24.20
CA ARG A 155 2.66 -29.43 25.32
C ARG A 155 3.32 -28.11 24.94
N GLN A 156 2.56 -27.02 24.99
CA GLN A 156 3.08 -25.67 24.85
C GLN A 156 3.98 -25.30 26.03
N LEU A 157 5.15 -24.71 25.76
CA LEU A 157 6.06 -24.19 26.76
C LEU A 157 5.66 -22.74 27.09
N ARG A 158 5.41 -22.45 28.38
CA ARG A 158 4.88 -21.15 28.84
C ARG A 158 5.94 -20.15 29.29
N ARG A 159 7.20 -20.58 29.44
CA ARG A 159 8.35 -19.73 29.84
C ARG A 159 9.40 -19.80 28.76
N THR A 160 9.15 -19.11 27.66
CA THR A 160 10.09 -18.95 26.56
C THR A 160 10.30 -17.46 26.34
N LYS A 161 11.56 -17.03 26.28
CA LYS A 161 11.95 -15.67 25.91
C LYS A 161 12.37 -15.67 24.46
#